data_AF-A0A3B0U968-F1
#
_entry.id   AF-A0A3B0U968-F1
#
_cell.length_a   1.000
_cell.length_b   1.000
_cell.length_c   1.000
_cell.angle_alpha   90.00
_cell.angle_beta   90.00
_cell.angle_gamma   90.00
#
_symmetry.space_group_name_H-M   'P 1'
#
loop_
_entity.id
_entity.type
_entity.pdbx_description
1 polymer ?
#
loop_
_entity_poly.entity_id
_entity_poly.type
_entity_poly.pdbx_seq_one_letter_code
_entity_poly.pdbx_strand_id
1 'polypeptide(L)'
;ATLEDGLYVLEDRLNDPKFSDEMVRFVRASMKGWKWAEQNPDAAADIVLENDETGAQTQKHQRRMMGEIAKLTAGSNGTLDPADFQRTVDTLLAGGSDPVITKQPVGAWTHKITDLALGK
;
A
#
# COMPACT_ATOMS: atom_id res chain seq x y z
N ALA A 1 -9.80 -8.10 9.44
CA ALA A 1 -9.53 -7.21 8.30
C ALA A 1 -8.84 -8.04 7.24
N THR A 2 -9.37 -8.09 6.03
CA THR A 2 -8.75 -8.74 4.87
C THR A 2 -8.48 -7.69 3.82
N LEU A 3 -7.37 -7.88 3.09
CA LEU A 3 -6.83 -7.06 2.02
C LEU A 3 -6.08 -5.83 2.53
N GLU A 4 -4.75 -5.95 2.55
CA GLU A 4 -3.87 -4.80 2.47
C GLU A 4 -3.86 -4.29 1.03
N ASP A 5 -4.05 -3.00 0.84
CA ASP A 5 -3.72 -2.37 -0.42
C ASP A 5 -2.20 -2.44 -0.61
N GLY A 6 -1.77 -2.91 -1.78
CA GLY A 6 -0.37 -3.19 -2.07
C GLY A 6 0.05 -2.70 -3.44
N LEU A 7 1.36 -2.60 -3.65
CA LEU A 7 1.96 -2.38 -4.97
C LEU A 7 2.25 -3.74 -5.60
N TYR A 8 1.69 -3.97 -6.79
CA TYR A 8 1.82 -5.23 -7.51
C TYR A 8 2.57 -5.02 -8.82
N VAL A 9 3.48 -5.95 -9.11
CA VAL A 9 4.25 -5.99 -10.36
C VAL A 9 4.30 -7.43 -10.87
N LEU A 10 4.58 -7.60 -12.15
CA LEU A 10 4.86 -8.93 -12.70
C LEU A 10 6.23 -9.41 -12.18
N GLU A 11 6.30 -10.64 -11.67
CA GLU A 11 7.51 -11.22 -11.07
C GLU A 11 8.73 -11.10 -12.01
N ASP A 12 8.55 -11.42 -13.29
CA ASP A 12 9.63 -11.37 -14.29
C ASP A 12 10.26 -9.97 -14.41
N ARG A 13 9.50 -8.91 -14.15
CA ARG A 13 10.02 -7.53 -14.20
C ARG A 13 11.02 -7.27 -13.09
N LEU A 14 10.91 -7.94 -11.94
CA LEU A 14 11.85 -7.79 -10.83
C LEU A 14 13.25 -8.35 -11.14
N ASN A 15 13.40 -9.10 -12.23
CA ASN A 15 14.69 -9.56 -12.73
C ASN A 15 15.39 -8.54 -13.62
N ASP A 16 14.68 -7.51 -14.11
CA ASP A 16 15.28 -6.39 -14.82
C ASP A 16 15.88 -5.39 -13.81
N PRO A 17 17.21 -5.19 -13.83
CA PRO A 17 17.87 -4.25 -12.92
C PRO A 17 17.40 -2.80 -13.09
N LYS A 18 17.06 -2.38 -14.32
CA LYS A 18 16.60 -1.02 -14.58
C LYS A 18 15.22 -0.80 -13.98
N PHE A 19 14.31 -1.73 -14.20
CA PHE A 19 12.99 -1.68 -13.59
C PHE A 19 13.08 -1.71 -12.06
N SER A 20 13.93 -2.57 -11.50
CA SER A 20 14.12 -2.63 -10.05
C SER A 20 14.59 -1.29 -9.47
N ASP A 21 15.55 -0.61 -10.12
CA ASP A 21 16.00 0.72 -9.69
C ASP A 21 14.88 1.77 -9.76
N GLU A 22 14.10 1.77 -10.85
CA GLU A 22 12.93 2.64 -11.01
C GLU A 22 11.92 2.42 -9.87
N MET A 23 11.62 1.17 -9.54
CA MET A 23 10.69 0.82 -8.47
C MET A 23 11.23 1.21 -7.08
N VAL A 24 12.53 1.05 -6.85
CA VAL A 24 13.18 1.51 -5.61
C VAL A 24 13.01 3.01 -5.43
N ARG A 25 13.21 3.79 -6.50
CA ARG A 25 13.03 5.25 -6.48
C ARG A 25 11.56 5.63 -6.29
N PHE A 26 10.65 4.92 -6.96
CA PHE A 26 9.21 5.10 -6.83
C PHE A 26 8.76 4.86 -5.38
N VAL A 27 9.05 3.69 -4.81
CA VAL A 27 8.68 3.35 -3.43
C VAL A 27 9.27 4.36 -2.44
N ARG A 28 10.54 4.74 -2.61
CA ARG A 28 11.17 5.77 -1.76
C ARG A 28 10.45 7.12 -1.85
N ALA A 29 10.02 7.53 -3.03
CA ALA A 29 9.24 8.75 -3.23
C ALA A 29 7.84 8.64 -2.60
N SER A 30 7.16 7.50 -2.78
CA SER A 30 5.85 7.24 -2.18
C SER A 30 5.90 7.30 -0.65
N MET A 31 6.92 6.70 -0.02
CA MET A 31 7.07 6.77 1.44
C MET A 31 7.29 8.20 1.94
N LYS A 32 8.06 9.01 1.21
CA LYS A 32 8.21 10.44 1.53
C LYS A 32 6.90 11.20 1.37
N GLY A 33 6.14 10.91 0.31
CA GLY A 33 4.83 11.50 0.06
C GLY A 33 3.84 11.20 1.19
N TRP A 34 3.77 9.94 1.64
CA TRP A 34 2.92 9.53 2.77
C TRP A 34 3.31 10.23 4.07
N LYS A 35 4.61 10.32 4.38
CA LYS A 35 5.07 11.04 5.58
C LYS A 35 4.75 12.53 5.53
N TRP A 36 4.83 13.14 4.35
CA TRP A 36 4.37 14.51 4.16
C TRP A 36 2.84 14.62 4.35
N ALA A 37 2.06 13.70 3.78
CA ALA A 37 0.60 13.71 3.89
C ALA A 37 0.11 13.54 5.33
N GLU A 38 0.77 12.68 6.13
CA GLU A 38 0.51 12.54 7.58
C GLU A 38 0.68 13.87 8.33
N GLN A 39 1.67 14.68 7.95
CA GLN A 39 1.97 15.97 8.56
C GLN A 39 1.13 17.12 7.98
N ASN A 40 0.54 16.93 6.80
CA ASN A 40 -0.19 17.94 6.05
C ASN A 40 -1.54 17.40 5.54
N PRO A 41 -2.41 16.84 6.40
CA PRO A 41 -3.58 16.07 5.96
C PRO A 41 -4.58 16.91 5.16
N ASP A 42 -4.77 18.19 5.51
CA ASP A 42 -5.65 19.09 4.76
C ASP A 42 -5.12 19.38 3.37
N ALA A 43 -3.82 19.65 3.24
CA ALA A 43 -3.18 19.92 1.94
C ALA A 43 -3.14 18.66 1.06
N ALA A 44 -2.92 17.49 1.66
CA ALA A 44 -3.00 16.22 0.94
C ALA A 44 -4.42 15.93 0.43
N ALA A 45 -5.45 16.21 1.24
CA ALA A 45 -6.84 16.10 0.82
C ALA A 45 -7.18 17.09 -0.31
N ASP A 46 -6.65 18.32 -0.27
CA ASP A 46 -6.88 19.31 -1.32
C ASP A 46 -6.21 18.86 -2.64
N ILE A 47 -5.01 18.25 -2.63
CA ILE A 47 -4.40 17.63 -3.83
C ILE A 47 -5.31 16.56 -4.42
N VAL A 48 -5.93 15.70 -3.59
CA VAL A 48 -6.85 14.66 -4.08
C VAL A 48 -8.07 15.29 -4.77
N LEU A 49 -8.62 16.36 -4.20
CA LEU A 49 -9.78 17.05 -4.78
C LEU A 49 -9.43 17.75 -6.10
N GLU A 50 -8.25 18.34 -6.23
CA GLU A 50 -7.76 18.94 -7.47
C GLU A 50 -7.64 17.92 -8.62
N ASN A 51 -7.47 16.64 -8.29
CA ASN A 51 -7.36 15.54 -9.25
C ASN A 51 -8.66 14.71 -9.35
N ASP A 52 -9.74 15.10 -8.66
CA ASP A 52 -11.04 14.43 -8.80
C ASP A 52 -11.82 14.98 -10.00
N GLU A 53 -11.70 14.29 -11.13
CA GLU A 53 -12.44 14.63 -12.35
C GLU A 53 -13.94 14.27 -12.28
N THR A 54 -14.37 13.49 -11.29
CA THR A 54 -15.75 13.02 -11.17
C THR A 54 -16.65 13.99 -10.40
N GLY A 55 -16.07 14.83 -9.55
CA GLY A 55 -16.79 15.69 -8.62
C GLY A 55 -17.52 14.94 -7.50
N ALA A 56 -17.26 13.64 -7.35
CA ALA A 56 -17.90 12.81 -6.32
C ALA A 56 -17.37 13.12 -4.91
N GLN A 57 -16.17 13.68 -4.81
CA GLN A 57 -15.50 13.95 -3.55
C GLN A 57 -15.84 15.34 -3.01
N THR A 58 -15.99 15.46 -1.70
CA THR A 58 -16.19 16.75 -1.03
C THR A 58 -15.02 17.04 -0.11
N GLN A 59 -14.71 18.32 0.09
CA GLN A 59 -13.66 18.75 1.02
C GLN A 59 -13.87 18.17 2.42
N LYS A 60 -15.11 18.21 2.92
CA LYS A 60 -15.46 17.65 4.23
C LYS A 60 -15.12 16.16 4.32
N HIS A 61 -15.40 15.37 3.28
CA HIS A 61 -15.10 13.94 3.27
C HIS A 61 -13.59 13.69 3.17
N GLN A 62 -12.90 14.34 2.23
CA GLN A 62 -11.48 14.09 1.97
C GLN A 62 -10.60 14.46 3.16
N ARG A 63 -10.83 15.62 3.79
CA ARG A 63 -10.07 16.03 4.98
C ARG A 63 -10.30 15.09 6.16
N ARG A 64 -11.55 14.64 6.36
CA ARG A 64 -11.84 13.63 7.39
C ARG A 64 -11.12 12.32 7.09
N MET A 65 -11.19 11.80 5.86
CA MET A 65 -10.54 10.55 5.47
C MET A 65 -9.03 10.62 5.65
N MET A 66 -8.38 11.67 5.13
CA MET A 66 -6.94 11.84 5.27
C MET A 66 -6.52 11.98 6.74
N GLY A 67 -7.29 12.68 7.57
CA GLY A 67 -7.05 12.78 9.00
C GLY A 67 -7.16 11.44 9.75
N GLU A 68 -8.10 10.57 9.39
CA GLU A 68 -8.20 9.22 9.98
C GLU A 68 -7.09 8.30 9.46
N ILE A 69 -6.76 8.37 8.16
CA ILE A 69 -5.67 7.59 7.57
C ILE A 69 -4.34 7.94 8.24
N ALA A 70 -4.05 9.22 8.48
CA ALA A 70 -2.82 9.65 9.15
C ALA A 70 -2.64 9.02 10.54
N LYS A 71 -3.74 8.73 11.26
CA LYS A 71 -3.69 8.02 12.55
C LYS A 71 -3.37 6.54 12.36
N LEU A 72 -3.91 5.91 11.32
CA LEU A 72 -3.69 4.49 11.01
C LEU A 72 -2.27 4.22 10.51
N THR A 73 -1.67 5.17 9.78
CA THR A 73 -0.32 5.03 9.22
C THR A 73 0.78 5.57 10.14
N ALA A 74 0.42 6.19 11.27
CA ALA A 74 1.35 6.71 12.24
C ALA A 74 2.36 5.64 12.69
N GLY A 75 3.65 5.92 12.53
CA GLY A 75 4.74 4.99 12.87
C GLY A 75 5.00 3.88 11.83
N SER A 76 4.12 3.69 10.84
CA SER A 76 4.36 2.77 9.73
C SER A 76 5.36 3.36 8.73
N ASN A 77 6.14 2.50 8.07
CA ASN A 77 6.97 2.84 6.91
C ASN A 77 6.48 2.14 5.64
N GLY A 78 5.25 1.61 5.65
CA GLY A 78 4.62 0.91 4.54
C GLY A 78 5.28 -0.42 4.17
N THR A 79 6.18 -0.96 5.00
CA THR A 79 6.69 -2.33 4.82
C THR A 79 5.55 -3.31 5.12
N LEU A 80 5.32 -4.27 4.22
CA LEU A 80 4.38 -5.37 4.45
C LEU A 80 4.78 -6.16 5.70
N ASP A 81 3.81 -6.45 6.58
CA ASP A 81 3.98 -7.34 7.72
C ASP A 81 3.62 -8.78 7.30
N PRO A 82 4.58 -9.73 7.32
CA PRO A 82 4.28 -11.12 6.98
C PRO A 82 3.17 -11.76 7.83
N ALA A 83 2.97 -11.29 9.07
CA ALA A 83 1.90 -11.79 9.93
C ALA A 83 0.51 -11.31 9.48
N ASP A 84 0.40 -10.07 8.99
CA ASP A 84 -0.86 -9.54 8.44
C ASP A 84 -1.17 -10.15 7.07
N PHE A 85 -0.15 -10.40 6.24
CA PHE A 85 -0.28 -11.20 5.02
C PHE A 85 -0.81 -12.60 5.34
N GLN A 86 -0.21 -13.32 6.29
CA GLN A 86 -0.64 -14.67 6.63
C GLN A 86 -2.06 -14.69 7.21
N ARG A 87 -2.42 -13.71 8.06
CA ARG A 87 -3.80 -13.57 8.56
C ARG A 87 -4.81 -13.40 7.42
N THR A 88 -4.44 -12.66 6.38
CA THR A 88 -5.26 -12.51 5.17
C THR A 88 -5.42 -13.84 4.45
N VAL A 89 -4.32 -14.56 4.21
CA VAL A 89 -4.36 -15.89 3.58
C VAL A 89 -5.24 -16.87 4.36
N ASP A 90 -5.08 -16.94 5.68
CA ASP A 90 -5.87 -17.81 6.54
C ASP A 90 -7.37 -17.49 6.45
N THR A 91 -7.72 -16.20 6.42
CA THR A 91 -9.11 -15.76 6.28
C THR A 91 -9.70 -16.16 4.92
N LEU A 92 -8.91 -16.05 3.84
CA LEU A 92 -9.35 -16.42 2.49
C LEU A 92 -9.49 -17.93 2.30
N LEU A 93 -8.70 -18.73 3.02
CA LEU A 93 -8.80 -20.20 3.05
C LEU A 93 -9.97 -20.69 3.91
N ALA A 94 -10.36 -19.94 4.95
CA ALA A 94 -11.35 -20.35 5.94
C ALA A 94 -12.82 -20.26 5.46
N GLY A 95 -13.10 -19.90 4.20
CA GLY A 95 -14.45 -19.67 3.64
C GLY A 95 -15.39 -20.87 3.60
N GLY A 96 -15.10 -21.95 4.34
CA GLY A 96 -16.00 -23.10 4.50
C GLY A 96 -16.21 -23.85 3.19
N SER A 97 -17.46 -23.91 2.71
CA SER A 97 -17.82 -24.55 1.44
C SER A 97 -17.30 -23.81 0.22
N ASP A 98 -17.02 -22.51 0.34
CA ASP A 98 -16.69 -21.62 -0.78
C ASP A 98 -15.47 -20.74 -0.43
N PRO A 99 -14.28 -21.34 -0.23
CA PRO A 99 -13.09 -20.57 0.07
C PRO A 99 -12.67 -19.72 -1.14
N VAL A 100 -12.19 -18.50 -0.87
CA VAL A 100 -11.76 -17.55 -1.93
C VAL A 100 -10.51 -18.06 -2.64
N ILE A 101 -9.61 -18.69 -1.88
CA ILE A 101 -8.44 -19.40 -2.41
C ILE A 101 -8.46 -20.83 -1.88
N THR A 102 -7.94 -21.78 -2.65
CA THR A 102 -7.95 -23.21 -2.30
C THR A 102 -6.61 -23.72 -1.77
N LYS A 103 -5.56 -22.89 -1.78
CA LYS A 103 -4.21 -23.23 -1.33
C LYS A 103 -3.42 -22.01 -0.88
N GLN A 104 -2.40 -22.24 -0.06
CA GLN A 104 -1.41 -21.23 0.33
C GLN A 104 -0.72 -20.67 -0.94
N PRO A 105 -0.67 -19.34 -1.12
CA PRO A 105 0.11 -18.74 -2.19
C PRO A 105 1.62 -18.85 -1.90
N VAL A 106 2.40 -19.08 -2.95
CA VAL A 106 3.87 -19.15 -2.90
C VAL A 106 4.42 -18.00 -3.74
N GLY A 107 5.39 -17.24 -3.21
CA GLY A 107 6.01 -16.12 -3.93
C GLY A 107 5.11 -14.89 -4.12
N ALA A 108 3.99 -14.79 -3.41
CA ALA A 108 3.01 -13.72 -3.61
C ALA A 108 3.42 -12.33 -3.05
N TRP A 109 4.52 -12.25 -2.32
CA TRP A 109 5.09 -10.99 -1.84
C TRP A 109 6.62 -11.06 -1.78
N THR A 110 7.26 -9.89 -1.77
CA THR A 110 8.70 -9.74 -1.55
C THR A 110 9.00 -8.39 -0.89
N HIS A 111 10.05 -8.33 -0.06
CA HIS A 111 10.58 -7.07 0.45
C HIS A 111 11.72 -6.48 -0.39
N LYS A 112 12.16 -7.16 -1.46
CA LYS A 112 13.34 -6.77 -2.26
C LYS A 112 13.40 -5.26 -2.60
N ILE A 113 12.32 -4.70 -3.12
CA ILE A 113 12.27 -3.28 -3.50
C ILE A 113 12.16 -2.38 -2.27
N THR A 114 11.33 -2.74 -1.30
CA THR A 114 11.11 -1.94 -0.09
C THR A 114 12.37 -1.85 0.78
N ASP A 115 13.10 -2.95 0.95
CA ASP A 115 14.35 -2.96 1.72
C ASP A 115 15.41 -2.07 1.08
N LEU A 116 15.60 -2.16 -0.24
CA LEU A 116 16.48 -1.27 -0.99
C LEU A 116 16.02 0.20 -0.94
N ALA A 117 14.71 0.45 -0.95
CA ALA A 117 14.16 1.79 -0.84
C ALA A 117 14.43 2.42 0.54
N LEU A 118 14.37 1.61 1.60
CA LEU A 118 14.56 2.01 3.00
C LEU A 118 16.01 1.88 3.50
N GLY A 119 16.91 1.31 2.71
CA GLY A 119 18.33 1.14 3.06
C GLY A 119 18.58 0.06 4.11
N LYS A 120 17.81 -1.02 4.08
CA LYS A 120 17.99 -2.22 4.91
C LYS A 120 18.93 -3.23 4.25
#